data_AF-A0A2A5E421-F1
#
_entry.id   AF-A0A2A5E421-F1
#
_cell.length_a   1.000
_cell.length_b   1.000
_cell.length_c   1.000
_cell.angle_alpha   90.00
_cell.angle_beta   90.00
_cell.angle_gamma   90.00
#
_symmetry.space_group_name_H-M   'P 1'
#
loop_
_entity.id
_entity.type
_entity.pdbx_description
1 polymer ?
#
loop_
_entity_poly.entity_id
_entity_poly.type
_entity_poly.pdbx_seq_one_letter_code
_entity_poly.pdbx_strand_id
1 'polypeptide(L)'
;MDLIVDGGSENNNKTVEQFIRESQVDITKKIALKDIQQSNSMVEASNKILKHRYLFKQPISNRKHLEEHLKDAIHDYCNQRPHYALGIYTPFEVQYDKRPTFNIKTVKNAVKERREMNKMNGCDQKCD
;
A
#
# COMPACT_ATOMS: atom_id res chain seq x y z
N MET A 1 -12.78 -15.86 7.90
CA MET A 1 -11.73 -14.84 7.69
C MET A 1 -11.58 -14.07 8.99
N ASP A 2 -10.36 -13.73 9.39
CA ASP A 2 -10.14 -12.89 10.58
C ASP A 2 -10.09 -11.41 10.20
N LEU A 3 -10.82 -10.58 10.94
CA LEU A 3 -10.75 -9.13 10.88
C LEU A 3 -10.10 -8.63 12.18
N ILE A 4 -8.87 -8.13 12.07
CA ILE A 4 -8.13 -7.60 13.21
C ILE A 4 -8.34 -6.08 13.27
N VAL A 5 -8.74 -5.58 14.45
CA VAL A 5 -9.01 -4.15 14.70
C VAL A 5 -8.33 -3.68 15.98
N ASP A 6 -8.21 -2.37 16.15
CA ASP A 6 -7.86 -1.79 17.45
C ASP A 6 -9.08 -1.67 18.39
N GLY A 7 -8.84 -1.12 19.58
CA GLY A 7 -9.86 -0.87 20.59
C GLY A 7 -10.73 0.37 20.34
N GLY A 8 -10.61 1.04 19.18
CA GLY A 8 -11.34 2.26 18.87
C GLY A 8 -12.86 2.05 18.78
N SER A 9 -13.65 3.04 19.20
CA SER A 9 -15.11 2.95 19.20
C SER A 9 -15.71 2.94 17.77
N GLU A 10 -14.97 3.44 16.79
CA GLU A 10 -15.29 3.36 15.37
C GLU A 10 -15.34 1.91 14.85
N ASN A 11 -14.55 1.00 15.45
CA ASN A 11 -14.49 -0.42 15.10
C ASN A 11 -15.37 -1.29 16.03
N ASN A 12 -15.68 -0.77 17.21
CA ASN A 12 -16.35 -1.51 18.29
C ASN A 12 -17.72 -0.90 18.62
N ASN A 13 -18.62 -0.94 17.63
CA ASN A 13 -19.99 -0.45 17.75
C ASN A 13 -21.01 -1.40 17.12
N LYS A 14 -22.29 -1.17 17.42
CA LYS A 14 -23.40 -2.02 16.97
C LYS A 14 -23.49 -2.14 15.45
N THR A 15 -23.13 -1.09 14.71
CA THR A 15 -23.20 -1.07 13.24
C THR A 15 -22.20 -2.04 12.63
N VAL A 16 -20.94 -2.02 13.08
CA VAL A 16 -19.91 -2.97 12.61
C VAL A 16 -20.27 -4.40 13.00
N GLU A 17 -20.73 -4.60 14.24
CA GLU A 17 -21.17 -5.93 14.71
C GLU A 17 -22.34 -6.49 13.90
N GLN A 18 -23.28 -5.62 13.51
CA GLN A 18 -24.41 -6.02 12.66
C GLN A 18 -23.96 -6.37 11.25
N PHE A 19 -23.09 -5.55 10.64
CA PHE A 19 -22.51 -5.84 9.33
C PHE A 19 -21.82 -7.20 9.31
N ILE A 20 -21.04 -7.54 10.35
CA ILE A 20 -20.35 -8.82 10.45
C ILE A 20 -21.34 -9.99 10.55
N ARG A 21 -22.41 -9.85 11.35
CA ARG A 21 -23.44 -10.90 11.47
C ARG A 21 -24.26 -11.12 10.20
N GLU A 22 -24.50 -10.06 9.44
CA GLU A 22 -25.29 -10.10 8.20
C GLU A 22 -24.44 -10.43 6.95
N SER A 23 -23.12 -10.49 7.11
CA SER A 23 -22.18 -10.82 6.05
C SER A 23 -22.41 -12.25 5.53
N GLN A 24 -22.35 -12.42 4.20
CA GLN A 24 -22.38 -13.73 3.55
C GLN A 24 -21.08 -14.53 3.76
N VAL A 25 -20.02 -13.85 4.18
CA VAL A 25 -18.73 -14.46 4.52
C VAL A 25 -18.56 -14.48 6.03
N ASP A 26 -18.06 -15.60 6.55
CA ASP A 26 -17.75 -15.76 7.96
C ASP A 26 -16.56 -14.89 8.37
N ILE A 27 -16.82 -13.82 9.12
CA ILE A 27 -15.84 -12.86 9.61
C ILE A 27 -15.74 -12.99 11.13
N THR A 28 -14.58 -13.42 11.61
CA THR A 28 -14.26 -13.42 13.04
C THR A 28 -13.50 -12.15 13.38
N LYS A 29 -14.15 -11.23 14.13
CA LYS A 29 -13.50 -10.01 14.61
C LYS A 29 -12.60 -10.30 15.80
N LYS A 30 -11.38 -9.76 15.80
CA LYS A 30 -10.40 -9.87 16.88
C LYS A 30 -9.83 -8.50 17.21
N ILE A 31 -9.82 -8.12 18.48
CA ILE A 31 -9.25 -6.87 18.97
C ILE A 31 -7.78 -7.11 19.33
N ALA A 32 -6.88 -6.35 18.70
CA ALA A 32 -5.44 -6.40 18.95
C ALA A 32 -5.12 -6.11 20.43
N LEU A 33 -4.14 -6.85 20.99
CA LEU A 33 -3.72 -6.79 22.40
C LEU A 33 -4.80 -7.14 23.43
N LYS A 34 -5.99 -7.59 22.99
CA LYS A 34 -7.07 -8.06 23.86
C LYS A 34 -7.44 -9.50 23.56
N ASP A 35 -7.85 -9.76 22.32
CA ASP A 35 -8.24 -11.10 21.85
C ASP A 35 -7.05 -11.85 21.24
N ILE A 36 -6.01 -11.11 20.82
CA ILE A 36 -4.76 -11.64 20.26
C ILE A 36 -3.54 -10.91 20.83
N GLN A 37 -2.38 -11.55 20.84
CA GLN A 37 -1.12 -10.95 21.32
C GLN A 37 -0.50 -9.96 20.33
N GLN A 38 -0.83 -10.09 19.04
CA GLN A 38 -0.33 -9.22 18.00
C GLN A 38 -0.96 -7.82 18.10
N SER A 39 -0.20 -6.80 17.73
CA SER A 39 -0.67 -5.42 17.66
C SER A 39 -1.28 -5.10 16.28
N ASN A 40 -1.85 -3.91 16.15
CA ASN A 40 -2.35 -3.38 14.89
C ASN A 40 -1.24 -2.73 14.02
N SER A 41 0.03 -3.10 14.23
CA SER A 41 1.18 -2.41 13.63
C SER A 41 1.22 -2.47 12.10
N MET A 42 0.62 -3.51 11.49
CA MET A 42 0.59 -3.66 10.04
C MET A 42 -0.19 -2.54 9.35
N VAL A 43 -1.37 -2.18 9.88
CA VAL A 43 -2.18 -1.08 9.33
C VAL A 43 -1.58 0.27 9.71
N GLU A 44 -1.02 0.41 10.91
CA GLU A 44 -0.34 1.63 11.34
C GLU A 44 0.88 1.94 10.46
N ALA A 45 1.68 0.93 10.12
CA ALA A 45 2.80 1.07 9.20
C ALA A 45 2.33 1.52 7.81
N SER A 46 1.25 0.94 7.31
CA SER A 46 0.63 1.31 6.03
C SER A 46 0.14 2.77 6.04
N ASN A 47 -0.56 3.17 7.11
CA ASN A 47 -1.01 4.54 7.32
C ASN A 47 0.16 5.53 7.42
N LYS A 48 1.24 5.15 8.10
CA LYS A 48 2.46 5.97 8.22
C LYS A 48 3.12 6.17 6.86
N ILE A 49 3.23 5.11 6.06
CA ILE A 49 3.75 5.18 4.69
C ILE A 49 2.91 6.15 3.85
N LEU A 50 1.58 5.97 3.85
CA LEU A 50 0.67 6.79 3.07
C LEU A 50 0.78 8.28 3.44
N LYS A 51 0.70 8.59 4.75
CA LYS A 51 0.77 9.97 5.22
C LYS A 51 2.13 10.59 4.94
N HIS A 52 3.22 9.96 5.36
CA HIS A 52 4.54 10.62 5.33
C HIS A 52 5.26 10.50 3.99
N ARG A 53 5.11 9.39 3.27
CA ARG A 53 5.83 9.19 2.00
C ARG A 53 5.08 9.75 0.81
N TYR A 54 3.75 9.66 0.81
CA TYR A 54 2.94 10.08 -0.34
C TYR A 54 2.32 11.45 -0.13
N LEU A 55 1.54 11.64 0.95
CA LEU A 55 0.66 12.81 1.08
C LEU A 55 1.35 14.05 1.67
N PHE A 56 2.32 13.87 2.58
CA PHE A 56 2.91 14.98 3.34
C PHE A 56 3.53 16.09 2.49
N LYS A 57 4.04 15.75 1.29
CA LYS A 57 4.67 16.70 0.37
C LYS A 57 3.72 17.25 -0.71
N GLN A 58 2.46 16.82 -0.72
CA GLN A 58 1.51 17.22 -1.77
C GLN A 58 0.77 18.52 -1.41
N PRO A 59 0.47 19.37 -2.39
CA PRO A 59 -0.30 20.61 -2.18
C PRO A 59 -1.79 20.31 -1.99
N ILE A 60 -2.15 19.76 -0.84
CA ILE A 60 -3.53 19.39 -0.50
C ILE A 60 -4.23 20.59 0.14
N SER A 61 -5.05 21.30 -0.65
CA SER A 61 -5.78 22.49 -0.17
C SER A 61 -7.22 22.20 0.27
N ASN A 62 -7.77 21.07 -0.16
CA ASN A 62 -9.16 20.69 0.12
C ASN A 62 -9.35 19.17 0.01
N ARG A 63 -10.56 18.72 0.37
CA ARG A 63 -10.94 17.31 0.33
C ARG A 63 -10.79 16.67 -1.05
N LYS A 64 -11.15 17.38 -2.12
CA LYS A 64 -11.06 16.85 -3.49
C LYS A 64 -9.60 16.56 -3.86
N HIS A 65 -8.70 17.49 -3.57
CA HIS A 65 -7.25 17.29 -3.80
C HIS A 65 -6.72 16.12 -2.96
N LEU A 66 -7.18 15.98 -1.71
CA LEU A 66 -6.81 14.84 -0.87
C LEU A 66 -7.24 13.51 -1.51
N GLU A 67 -8.48 13.42 -1.98
CA GLU A 67 -9.01 12.20 -2.61
C GLU A 67 -8.25 11.86 -3.90
N GLU A 68 -7.90 12.86 -4.72
CA GLU A 68 -7.08 12.69 -5.93
C GLU A 68 -5.69 12.16 -5.60
N HIS A 69 -4.94 12.86 -4.72
CA HIS A 69 -3.60 12.42 -4.32
C HIS A 69 -3.59 11.08 -3.58
N LEU A 70 -4.64 10.78 -2.80
CA LEU A 70 -4.79 9.51 -2.13
C LEU A 70 -5.00 8.37 -3.12
N LYS A 71 -5.83 8.57 -4.15
CA LYS A 71 -6.06 7.58 -5.21
C LYS A 71 -4.76 7.27 -5.94
N ASP A 72 -4.00 8.28 -6.31
CA ASP A 72 -2.71 8.12 -6.99
C ASP A 72 -1.69 7.40 -6.09
N ALA A 73 -1.64 7.77 -4.81
CA ALA A 73 -0.77 7.12 -3.84
C ALA A 73 -1.08 5.63 -3.65
N ILE A 74 -2.36 5.27 -3.54
CA ILE A 74 -2.79 3.87 -3.45
C ILE A 74 -2.46 3.12 -4.74
N HIS A 75 -2.71 3.73 -5.90
CA HIS A 75 -2.40 3.11 -7.18
C HIS A 75 -0.90 2.82 -7.31
N ASP A 76 -0.06 3.81 -7.04
CA ASP A 76 1.40 3.66 -7.08
C ASP A 76 1.88 2.57 -6.12
N TYR A 77 1.50 2.66 -4.84
CA TYR A 77 1.95 1.71 -3.82
C TYR A 77 1.53 0.28 -4.13
N CYS A 78 0.26 0.07 -4.51
CA CYS A 78 -0.28 -1.27 -4.68
C CYS A 78 0.07 -1.90 -6.04
N ASN A 79 0.17 -1.11 -7.12
CA ASN A 79 0.22 -1.64 -8.49
C ASN A 79 1.50 -1.31 -9.25
N GLN A 80 2.22 -0.25 -8.87
CA GLN A 80 3.39 0.21 -9.63
C GLN A 80 4.69 -0.15 -8.90
N ARG A 81 4.69 -0.06 -7.56
CA ARG A 81 5.91 -0.11 -6.76
C ARG A 81 6.24 -1.53 -6.30
N PRO A 82 7.37 -2.12 -6.75
CA PRO A 82 7.81 -3.41 -6.25
C PRO A 82 8.46 -3.26 -4.87
N HIS A 83 8.25 -4.25 -4.00
CA HIS A 83 8.82 -4.28 -2.66
C HIS A 83 9.84 -5.40 -2.53
N TYR A 84 11.01 -5.09 -1.96
CA TYR A 84 12.04 -6.09 -1.67
C TYR A 84 11.51 -7.22 -0.76
N ALA A 85 10.75 -6.86 0.29
CA ALA A 85 10.13 -7.83 1.21
C ALA A 85 9.11 -8.75 0.52
N LEU A 86 8.60 -8.36 -0.66
CA LEU A 86 7.70 -9.14 -1.49
C LEU A 86 8.42 -9.81 -2.66
N GLY A 87 9.74 -9.96 -2.63
CA GLY A 87 10.50 -10.59 -3.72
C GLY A 87 10.58 -9.75 -5.00
N ILE A 88 10.54 -8.42 -4.87
CA ILE A 88 10.48 -7.46 -5.99
C ILE A 88 9.18 -7.61 -6.81
N TYR A 89 8.09 -7.99 -6.13
CA TYR A 89 6.73 -7.89 -6.64
C TYR A 89 5.97 -6.74 -5.97
N THR A 90 4.92 -6.26 -6.63
CA THR A 90 3.96 -5.30 -6.09
C THR A 90 2.99 -6.00 -5.12
N PRO A 91 2.37 -5.27 -4.19
CA PRO A 91 1.34 -5.83 -3.32
C PRO A 91 0.19 -6.49 -4.10
N PHE A 92 -0.22 -5.88 -5.23
CA PHE A 92 -1.27 -6.41 -6.09
C PHE A 92 -0.89 -7.78 -6.70
N GLU A 93 0.33 -7.90 -7.22
CA GLU A 93 0.79 -9.16 -7.82
C GLU A 93 0.84 -10.30 -6.80
N VAL A 94 1.27 -10.00 -5.56
CA VAL A 94 1.29 -11.00 -4.48
C VAL A 94 -0.13 -11.37 -4.04
N GLN A 95 -1.01 -10.39 -3.86
CA GLN A 95 -2.38 -10.61 -3.37
C GLN A 95 -3.21 -11.48 -4.33
N TYR A 96 -3.03 -11.31 -5.65
CA TYR A 96 -3.81 -12.04 -6.67
C TYR A 96 -3.02 -13.16 -7.36
N ASP A 97 -1.83 -13.49 -6.85
CA ASP A 97 -0.89 -14.45 -7.44
C ASP A 97 -0.61 -14.21 -8.95
N LYS A 98 -0.59 -12.94 -9.36
CA LYS A 98 -0.33 -12.48 -10.73
C LYS A 98 1.14 -12.15 -10.94
N ARG A 99 2.03 -13.04 -10.51
CA ARG A 99 3.47 -12.77 -10.57
C ARG A 99 3.93 -12.74 -12.04
N PRO A 100 4.58 -11.66 -12.49
CA PRO A 100 5.06 -11.58 -13.87
C PRO A 100 6.09 -12.67 -14.14
N THR A 101 5.96 -13.34 -15.28
CA THR A 101 6.98 -14.28 -15.75
C THR A 101 8.22 -13.50 -16.17
N PHE A 102 9.35 -13.73 -15.50
CA PHE A 102 10.62 -13.09 -15.83
C PHE A 102 11.16 -13.61 -17.17
N ASN A 103 10.98 -12.83 -18.23
CA ASN A 103 11.67 -13.06 -19.50
C ASN A 103 13.02 -12.32 -19.50
N ILE A 104 14.11 -13.09 -19.52
CA ILE A 104 15.49 -12.58 -19.48
C ILE A 104 15.76 -11.55 -20.60
N LYS A 105 15.13 -11.70 -21.78
CA LYS A 105 15.29 -10.73 -22.89
C LYS A 105 14.65 -9.39 -22.55
N THR A 106 13.44 -9.41 -21.98
CA THR A 106 12.73 -8.21 -21.53
C THR A 106 13.49 -7.46 -20.44
N VAL A 107 14.04 -8.20 -19.46
CA VAL A 107 14.86 -7.62 -18.38
C VAL A 107 16.11 -6.93 -18.95
N LYS A 108 16.80 -7.56 -19.90
CA LYS A 108 17.98 -6.97 -20.55
C LYS A 108 17.64 -5.68 -21.30
N ASN A 109 16.50 -5.64 -21.99
CA ASN A 109 16.03 -4.43 -22.68
C ASN A 109 15.69 -3.31 -21.69
N ALA A 110 14.96 -3.60 -20.62
CA ALA A 110 14.63 -2.62 -19.58
C ALA A 110 15.89 -2.04 -18.89
N VAL A 111 16.91 -2.88 -18.63
CA VAL A 111 18.20 -2.41 -18.10
C VAL A 111 18.89 -1.46 -19.07
N LYS A 112 18.85 -1.75 -20.38
CA LYS A 112 19.42 -0.90 -21.42
C LYS A 112 18.67 0.44 -21.50
N GLU A 113 17.35 0.42 -21.55
CA GLU A 113 16.50 1.61 -21.56
C GLU A 113 16.74 2.51 -20.35
N ARG A 114 16.81 1.94 -19.14
CA ARG A 114 17.14 2.69 -17.92
C ARG A 114 18.50 3.36 -18.00
N ARG A 115 19.52 2.68 -18.56
CA ARG A 115 20.86 3.26 -18.72
C ARG A 115 20.84 4.44 -19.69
N GLU A 116 20.11 4.33 -20.80
CA GLU A 116 19.97 5.43 -21.75
C GLU A 116 19.18 6.60 -21.15
N MET A 117 18.07 6.35 -20.44
CA MET A 117 17.35 7.39 -19.69
C MET A 117 18.26 8.10 -18.67
N ASN A 118 19.04 7.35 -17.90
CA ASN A 118 19.96 7.93 -16.92
C ASN A 118 21.08 8.76 -17.55
N LYS A 119 21.49 8.47 -18.79
CA LYS A 119 22.45 9.30 -19.54
C LYS A 119 21.81 10.60 -20.03
N MET A 120 20.53 10.56 -20.39
CA MET A 120 19.76 11.72 -20.85
C MET A 120 19.39 12.65 -19.69
N ASN A 121 19.21 12.11 -18.49
CA ASN A 121 18.99 12.85 -17.25
C ASN A 121 20.36 13.21 -16.63
N GLY A 122 21.05 14.18 -17.21
CA GLY A 122 22.31 14.71 -16.66
C GLY A 122 22.11 15.27 -15.25
N CYS A 123 23.04 14.99 -14.34
CA CYS A 123 23.17 15.72 -13.07
C CYS A 123 23.73 17.13 -13.34
N ASP A 124 22.97 17.97 -14.03
CA ASP A 124 23.36 19.35 -14.31
C ASP A 124 22.93 20.32 -13.20
N GLN A 125 22.12 19.86 -12.25
CA GLN A 125 21.89 20.60 -11.01
C GLN A 125 23.01 20.29 -10.01
N LYS A 126 23.73 21.34 -9.59
CA LYS A 126 24.57 21.29 -8.39
C LYS A 126 23.73 20.72 -7.25
N CYS A 127 24.21 19.65 -6.64
CA CYS A 127 23.71 19.23 -5.34
C CYS A 127 24.18 20.28 -4.33
N ASP A 128 23.27 21.17 -3.93
CA ASP A 128 23.47 22.07 -2.79
C ASP A 128 23.39 21.30 -1.46
#